data_AF-A0A7V2AVJ4-F1
#
_entry.id   AF-A0A7V2AVJ4-F1
#
_cell.length_a   1.000
_cell.length_b   1.000
_cell.length_c   1.000
_cell.angle_alpha   90.00
_cell.angle_beta   90.00
_cell.angle_gamma   90.00
#
_symmetry.space_group_name_H-M   'P 1'
#
loop_
_entity.id
_entity.type
_entity.pdbx_description
1 polymer ?
#
loop_
_entity_poly.entity_id
_entity_poly.type
_entity_poly.pdbx_seq_one_letter_code
_entity_poly.pdbx_strand_id
1 'polypeptide(L)'
;IFLVGFTVVILNNAFTDERAITDPSFAMPKEASIETTIEREGKTFDVYGSPGSGEKYLVNTSDPAEIIRQEAGIGSSKLPAPQARLMATVIDGVLNRRLPWVLILMGICLTIGVELCGVRALAFAVGVYLPLSTTMPIFAGGVIKWAIDKFSHRRKGAEEESGPGMLFSSGLIAGGALGGLTFAILTGFELDEMLAVGPRWLGGLADSSWFGILIFAGLCALLVRTALKRIEEK
;
A
#
# COMPACT_ATOMS: atom_id res chain seq x y z
N ILE A 1 -12.39 -0.09 -14.73
CA ILE A 1 -12.82 0.95 -13.75
C ILE A 1 -14.06 0.53 -12.97
N PHE A 2 -15.17 0.16 -13.62
CA PHE A 2 -16.40 -0.24 -12.91
C PHE A 2 -16.24 -1.48 -12.02
N LEU A 3 -15.54 -2.53 -12.49
CA LEU A 3 -15.29 -3.74 -11.70
C LEU A 3 -14.53 -3.41 -10.41
N VAL A 4 -13.46 -2.61 -10.52
CA VAL A 4 -12.64 -2.19 -9.36
C VAL A 4 -13.47 -1.35 -8.40
N GLY A 5 -14.26 -0.40 -8.90
CA GLY A 5 -15.15 0.42 -8.07
C GLY A 5 -16.18 -0.42 -7.31
N PHE A 6 -16.80 -1.40 -7.98
CA PHE A 6 -17.77 -2.31 -7.36
C PHE A 6 -17.13 -3.18 -6.28
N THR A 7 -15.96 -3.76 -6.56
CA THR A 7 -15.18 -4.54 -5.58
C THR A 7 -14.82 -3.69 -4.36
N VAL A 8 -14.37 -2.46 -4.56
CA VAL A 8 -14.02 -1.52 -3.48
C VAL A 8 -15.23 -1.19 -2.60
N VAL A 9 -16.40 -0.96 -3.19
CA VAL A 9 -17.64 -0.70 -2.43
C VAL A 9 -18.06 -1.93 -1.61
N ILE A 10 -18.00 -3.13 -2.19
CA ILE A 10 -18.32 -4.37 -1.48
C ILE A 10 -17.36 -4.58 -0.31
N LEU A 11 -16.05 -4.45 -0.54
CA LEU A 11 -15.03 -4.58 0.49
C LEU A 11 -15.22 -3.55 1.61
N ASN A 12 -15.50 -2.29 1.25
CA ASN A 12 -15.72 -1.27 2.26
C ASN A 12 -16.94 -1.61 3.14
N ASN A 13 -18.05 -2.02 2.53
CA ASN A 13 -19.25 -2.36 3.29
C ASN A 13 -19.08 -3.66 4.12
N ALA A 14 -18.36 -4.65 3.60
CA ALA A 14 -18.13 -5.91 4.29
C ALA A 14 -17.19 -5.79 5.50
N PHE A 15 -16.26 -4.83 5.47
CA PHE A 15 -15.25 -4.64 6.52
C PHE A 15 -15.51 -3.43 7.42
N THR A 16 -16.62 -2.71 7.23
CA THR A 16 -17.04 -1.65 8.15
C THR A 16 -17.54 -2.28 9.45
N ASP A 17 -16.92 -1.91 10.57
CA ASP A 17 -17.22 -2.43 11.92
C ASP A 17 -17.82 -1.26 12.74
N GLU A 18 -18.99 -1.49 13.34
CA GLU A 18 -19.68 -0.52 14.18
C GLU A 18 -19.74 -1.07 15.60
N ARG A 19 -19.07 -0.39 16.54
CA ARG A 19 -19.05 -0.80 17.95
C ARG A 19 -19.59 0.33 18.82
N ALA A 20 -20.62 0.02 19.60
CA ALA A 20 -21.09 0.92 20.65
C ALA A 20 -20.04 1.03 21.76
N ILE A 21 -19.66 2.25 22.11
CA ILE A 21 -18.78 2.53 23.25
C ILE A 21 -19.66 2.57 24.50
N THR A 22 -19.56 1.54 25.34
CA THR A 22 -20.27 1.45 26.64
C THR A 22 -19.42 1.90 27.84
N ASP A 23 -18.21 2.42 27.59
CA ASP A 23 -17.29 2.85 28.63
C ASP A 23 -17.56 4.32 29.06
N PRO A 24 -17.97 4.57 30.33
CA PRO A 24 -18.30 5.90 30.83
C PRO A 24 -17.09 6.85 30.97
N SER A 25 -15.86 6.36 30.69
CA SER A 25 -14.62 7.15 30.73
C SER A 25 -14.17 7.67 29.36
N PHE A 26 -14.89 7.33 28.28
CA PHE A 26 -14.51 7.74 26.94
C PHE A 26 -14.73 9.25 26.72
N ALA A 27 -13.64 10.00 26.63
CA ALA A 27 -13.64 11.39 26.20
C ALA A 27 -13.40 11.47 24.69
N MET A 28 -14.29 12.14 23.97
CA MET A 28 -14.16 12.36 22.53
C MET A 28 -12.81 13.05 22.20
N PRO A 29 -12.08 12.60 21.17
CA PRO A 29 -10.82 13.22 20.79
C PRO A 29 -11.05 14.69 20.42
N LYS A 30 -10.21 15.60 20.95
CA LYS A 30 -10.38 17.06 20.84
C LYS A 30 -10.30 17.59 19.40
N GLU A 31 -9.76 16.78 18.47
CA GLU A 31 -9.70 17.10 17.04
C GLU A 31 -10.93 16.64 16.24
N ALA A 32 -11.91 15.97 16.86
CA ALA A 32 -13.08 15.47 16.14
C ALA A 32 -14.03 16.62 15.79
N SER A 33 -14.27 16.82 14.49
CA SER A 33 -15.19 17.84 13.98
C SER A 33 -16.48 17.20 13.47
N ILE A 34 -17.60 17.89 13.65
CA ILE A 34 -18.90 17.47 13.08
C ILE A 34 -18.78 17.50 11.57
N GLU A 35 -18.80 16.34 10.93
CA GLU A 35 -18.73 16.22 9.47
C GLU A 35 -20.11 16.31 8.84
N THR A 36 -21.13 15.65 9.42
CA THR A 36 -22.51 15.62 8.91
C THR A 36 -23.46 15.11 10.00
N THR A 37 -24.71 15.55 9.99
CA THR A 37 -25.79 14.97 10.80
C THR A 37 -26.60 14.00 9.94
N ILE A 38 -26.72 12.74 10.37
CA ILE A 38 -27.48 11.71 9.65
C ILE A 38 -28.72 11.30 10.45
N GLU A 39 -29.86 11.21 9.78
CA GLU A 39 -31.07 10.59 10.33
C GLU A 39 -31.07 9.10 9.97
N ARG A 40 -31.01 8.25 11.00
CA ARG A 40 -31.10 6.79 10.86
C ARG A 40 -32.15 6.29 11.86
N GLU A 41 -33.10 5.49 11.37
CA GLU A 41 -34.16 4.87 12.19
C GLU A 41 -34.96 5.85 13.07
N GLY A 42 -35.23 7.07 12.58
CA GLY A 42 -35.99 8.09 13.32
C GLY A 42 -35.22 8.75 14.47
N LYS A 43 -33.89 8.57 14.52
CA LYS A 43 -32.97 9.23 15.46
C LYS A 43 -31.92 10.03 14.69
N THR A 44 -31.58 11.20 15.24
CA THR A 44 -30.58 12.12 14.69
C THR A 44 -29.21 11.81 15.31
N PHE A 45 -28.22 11.51 14.48
CA PHE A 45 -26.84 11.27 14.90
C PHE A 45 -25.92 12.34 14.33
N ASP A 46 -25.13 12.97 15.21
CA ASP A 46 -24.04 13.85 14.83
C ASP A 46 -22.77 13.02 14.60
N VAL A 47 -22.24 13.05 13.38
CA VAL A 47 -21.04 12.31 12.98
C VAL A 47 -19.80 13.16 13.27
N TYR A 48 -18.99 12.74 14.22
CA TYR A 48 -17.70 13.35 14.52
C TYR A 48 -16.59 12.55 13.84
N GLY A 49 -15.89 13.16 12.89
CA GLY A 49 -14.73 12.56 12.22
C GLY A 49 -13.43 13.07 12.83
N SER A 50 -12.49 12.17 13.11
CA SER A 50 -11.11 12.57 13.46
C SER A 50 -10.25 12.59 12.19
N PRO A 51 -9.65 13.75 11.81
CA PRO A 51 -8.81 13.85 10.63
C PRO A 51 -7.66 12.82 10.66
N GLY A 52 -7.46 12.11 9.54
CA GLY A 52 -6.35 11.17 9.35
C GLY A 52 -6.54 9.75 9.93
N SER A 53 -7.43 9.55 10.90
CA SER A 53 -7.69 8.23 11.50
C SER A 53 -8.72 7.41 10.71
N GLY A 54 -9.65 8.05 9.99
CA GLY A 54 -10.74 7.33 9.30
C GLY A 54 -11.76 6.69 10.25
N GLU A 55 -11.66 7.01 11.55
CA GLU A 55 -12.64 6.67 12.58
C GLU A 55 -13.70 7.76 12.66
N LYS A 56 -14.96 7.33 12.72
CA LYS A 56 -16.11 8.20 12.92
C LYS A 56 -16.81 7.84 14.23
N TYR A 57 -17.25 8.85 14.95
CA TYR A 57 -17.99 8.73 16.20
C TYR A 57 -19.38 9.29 15.98
N LEU A 58 -20.39 8.43 16.00
CA LEU A 58 -21.79 8.81 15.91
C LEU A 58 -22.28 9.09 17.33
N VAL A 59 -22.68 10.33 17.61
CA VAL A 59 -23.29 10.71 18.89
C VAL A 59 -24.77 11.00 18.66
N ASN A 60 -25.63 10.36 19.45
CA ASN A 60 -27.06 10.60 19.38
C ASN A 60 -27.42 11.98 19.95
N THR A 61 -28.15 12.80 19.18
CA THR A 61 -28.59 14.15 19.61
C THR A 61 -29.56 14.10 20.81
N SER A 62 -30.23 12.96 21.05
CA SER A 62 -31.23 12.79 22.12
C SER A 62 -30.70 12.15 23.40
N ASP A 63 -29.58 11.42 23.34
CA ASP A 63 -28.88 10.84 24.49
C ASP A 63 -27.35 10.91 24.26
N PRO A 64 -26.65 11.88 24.86
CA PRO A 64 -25.22 12.08 24.65
C PRO A 64 -24.33 10.96 25.24
N ALA A 65 -24.91 9.95 25.90
CA ALA A 65 -24.20 8.77 26.38
C ALA A 65 -24.11 7.63 25.35
N GLU A 66 -24.90 7.67 24.27
CA GLU A 66 -24.88 6.66 23.21
C GLU A 66 -23.88 7.07 22.11
N ILE A 67 -22.65 6.57 22.20
CA ILE A 67 -21.59 6.82 21.23
C ILE A 67 -21.31 5.54 20.45
N ILE A 68 -21.46 5.57 19.13
CA ILE A 68 -21.10 4.46 18.24
C ILE A 68 -19.80 4.81 17.52
N ARG A 69 -18.76 3.98 17.69
CA ARG A 69 -17.52 4.07 16.93
C ARG A 69 -17.68 3.26 15.65
N GLN A 70 -17.61 3.94 14.52
CA GLN A 70 -17.62 3.36 13.20
C GLN A 70 -16.19 3.40 12.64
N GLU A 71 -15.59 2.23 12.43
CA GLU A 71 -14.35 2.09 11.68
C GLU A 71 -14.68 1.83 10.20
N ALA A 72 -14.24 2.71 9.31
CA ALA A 72 -14.42 2.52 7.87
C ALA A 72 -13.66 1.29 7.38
N GLY A 73 -14.31 0.41 6.60
CA GLY A 73 -13.68 -0.81 6.10
C GLY A 73 -12.34 -0.54 5.39
N ILE A 74 -12.32 0.35 4.40
CA ILE A 74 -11.09 0.78 3.71
C ILE A 74 -10.49 2.00 4.41
N GLY A 75 -9.21 1.91 4.74
CA GLY A 75 -8.53 2.89 5.56
C GLY A 75 -8.54 2.55 7.06
N SER A 76 -9.15 1.44 7.48
CA SER A 76 -9.02 0.87 8.83
C SER A 76 -7.65 0.23 9.07
N SER A 77 -7.43 -0.24 10.30
CA SER A 77 -6.30 -1.12 10.66
C SER A 77 -6.28 -2.43 9.86
N LYS A 78 -7.44 -2.95 9.45
CA LYS A 78 -7.58 -4.20 8.68
C LYS A 78 -7.25 -4.02 7.20
N LEU A 79 -7.64 -2.88 6.61
CA LEU A 79 -7.34 -2.52 5.22
C LEU A 79 -6.68 -1.13 5.16
N PRO A 80 -5.38 -1.02 5.53
CA PRO A 80 -4.72 0.27 5.55
C PRO A 80 -4.62 0.84 4.14
N ALA A 81 -5.03 2.11 3.99
CA ALA A 81 -4.92 2.85 2.73
C ALA A 81 -4.06 4.12 2.91
N PRO A 82 -2.73 3.99 3.02
CA PRO A 82 -1.84 5.11 3.37
C PRO A 82 -1.86 6.24 2.34
N GLN A 83 -1.86 5.89 1.04
CA GLN A 83 -1.90 6.87 -0.04
C GLN A 83 -3.23 7.62 -0.07
N ALA A 84 -4.35 6.94 0.20
CA ALA A 84 -5.67 7.57 0.25
C ALA A 84 -5.81 8.49 1.48
N ARG A 85 -5.31 8.06 2.65
CA ARG A 85 -5.29 8.86 3.88
C ARG A 85 -4.49 10.16 3.73
N LEU A 86 -3.34 10.10 3.06
CA LEU A 86 -2.57 11.31 2.77
C LEU A 86 -3.35 12.28 1.88
N MET A 87 -3.99 11.79 0.82
CA MET A 87 -4.79 12.64 -0.08
C MET A 87 -5.98 13.26 0.66
N ALA A 88 -6.70 12.49 1.49
CA ALA A 88 -7.78 12.99 2.33
C ALA A 88 -7.29 14.10 3.27
N THR A 89 -6.19 13.86 3.98
CA THR A 89 -5.61 14.84 4.93
C THR A 89 -5.18 16.14 4.23
N VAL A 90 -4.63 16.05 3.02
CA VAL A 90 -4.26 17.24 2.23
C VAL A 90 -5.51 18.01 1.82
N ILE A 91 -6.54 17.33 1.30
CA ILE A 91 -7.80 17.96 0.90
C ILE A 91 -8.48 18.63 2.10
N ASP A 92 -8.60 17.92 3.22
CA ASP A 92 -9.17 18.46 4.45
C ASP A 92 -8.37 19.65 4.98
N GLY A 93 -7.04 19.59 4.94
CA GLY A 93 -6.18 20.69 5.36
C GLY A 93 -6.31 21.92 4.47
N VAL A 94 -6.52 21.74 3.16
CA VAL A 94 -6.79 22.83 2.20
C VAL A 94 -8.17 23.44 2.43
N LEU A 95 -9.22 22.61 2.53
CA LEU A 95 -10.61 23.05 2.74
C LEU A 95 -10.79 23.80 4.06
N ASN A 96 -10.19 23.29 5.13
CA ASN A 96 -10.29 23.87 6.47
C ASN A 96 -9.22 24.96 6.75
N ARG A 97 -8.36 25.27 5.78
CA ARG A 97 -7.22 26.20 5.92
C ARG A 97 -6.29 25.90 7.11
N ARG A 98 -6.23 24.64 7.55
CA ARG A 98 -5.40 24.18 8.68
C ARG A 98 -4.12 23.47 8.23
N LEU A 99 -3.74 23.65 6.96
CA LEU A 99 -2.61 22.95 6.38
C LEU A 99 -1.28 23.44 7.01
N PRO A 100 -0.39 22.55 7.46
CA PRO A 100 0.88 22.92 8.07
C PRO A 100 1.88 23.40 6.99
N TRP A 101 1.75 24.68 6.58
CA TRP A 101 2.55 25.30 5.53
C TRP A 101 4.07 25.22 5.74
N VAL A 102 4.51 25.21 7.01
CA VAL A 102 5.93 25.03 7.35
C VAL A 102 6.46 23.67 6.88
N LEU A 103 5.68 22.59 7.05
CA LEU A 103 6.07 21.24 6.61
C LEU A 103 6.11 21.14 5.08
N ILE A 104 5.18 21.79 4.39
CA ILE A 104 5.14 21.80 2.92
C ILE A 104 6.33 22.56 2.35
N LEU A 105 6.59 23.76 2.87
CA LEU A 105 7.71 24.57 2.40
C LEU A 105 9.05 23.88 2.68
N MET A 106 9.17 23.19 3.83
CA MET A 106 10.33 22.35 4.14
C MET A 106 10.51 21.23 3.11
N GLY A 107 9.42 20.55 2.72
CA GLY A 107 9.46 19.52 1.68
C GLY A 107 9.87 20.06 0.31
N ILE A 108 9.42 21.27 -0.06
CA ILE A 108 9.84 21.95 -1.30
C ILE A 108 11.34 22.29 -1.25
N CYS A 109 11.82 22.88 -0.15
CA CYS A 109 13.24 23.18 0.01
C CYS A 109 14.12 21.91 -0.04
N LEU A 110 13.67 20.83 0.60
CA LEU A 110 14.37 19.54 0.58
C LEU A 110 14.41 18.96 -0.84
N THR A 111 13.29 19.01 -1.55
CA THR A 111 13.20 18.57 -2.95
C THR A 111 14.17 19.35 -3.85
N ILE A 112 14.23 20.67 -3.70
CA ILE A 112 15.19 21.51 -4.45
C ILE A 112 16.63 21.12 -4.10
N GLY A 113 16.94 20.90 -2.81
CA GLY A 113 18.26 20.45 -2.39
C GLY A 113 18.68 19.12 -3.01
N VAL A 114 17.77 18.14 -3.07
CA VAL A 114 18.00 16.84 -3.69
C VAL A 114 18.16 16.95 -5.21
N GLU A 115 17.34 17.77 -5.87
CA GLU A 115 17.42 18.00 -7.31
C GLU A 115 18.76 18.66 -7.71
N LEU A 116 19.27 19.59 -6.89
CA LEU A 116 20.60 20.19 -7.06
C LEU A 116 21.75 19.18 -6.91
N CYS A 117 21.57 18.12 -6.12
CA CYS A 117 22.51 17.01 -6.01
C CYS A 117 22.48 16.06 -7.24
N GLY A 118 21.65 16.35 -8.25
CA GLY A 118 21.50 15.53 -9.45
C GLY A 118 20.70 14.24 -9.24
N VAL A 119 19.98 14.13 -8.12
CA VAL A 119 19.08 13.01 -7.83
C VAL A 119 17.67 13.44 -8.15
N ARG A 120 16.91 12.61 -8.89
CA ARG A 120 15.51 12.88 -9.22
C ARG A 120 14.68 12.94 -7.93
N ALA A 121 14.15 14.11 -7.59
CA ALA A 121 13.38 14.33 -6.37
C ALA A 121 12.22 13.35 -6.18
N LEU A 122 11.54 12.97 -7.27
CA LEU A 122 10.41 12.04 -7.23
C LEU A 122 10.80 10.67 -6.67
N ALA A 123 11.92 10.10 -7.13
CA ALA A 123 12.36 8.77 -6.69
C ALA A 123 12.79 8.80 -5.22
N PHE A 124 13.43 9.90 -4.80
CA PHE A 124 13.80 10.12 -3.42
C PHE A 124 12.58 10.21 -2.49
N ALA A 125 11.59 11.04 -2.84
CA ALA A 125 10.38 11.22 -2.04
C ALA A 125 9.59 9.92 -1.88
N VAL A 126 9.45 9.12 -2.94
CA VAL A 126 8.81 7.80 -2.88
C VAL A 126 9.63 6.85 -2.00
N GLY A 127 10.96 6.88 -2.10
CA GLY A 127 11.83 6.05 -1.27
C GLY A 127 11.71 6.34 0.23
N VAL A 128 11.60 7.61 0.62
CA VAL A 128 11.41 8.03 2.02
C VAL A 128 10.01 7.71 2.54
N TYR A 129 9.02 7.65 1.65
CA TYR A 129 7.62 7.38 2.02
C TYR A 129 7.37 5.91 2.39
N LEU A 130 8.10 4.96 1.80
CA LEU A 130 7.86 3.53 2.01
C LEU A 130 8.79 2.92 3.10
N PRO A 131 8.29 1.93 3.88
CA PRO A 131 9.13 1.15 4.79
C PRO A 131 10.36 0.54 4.09
N LEU A 132 11.50 0.49 4.79
CA LEU A 132 12.71 -0.13 4.25
C LEU A 132 12.49 -1.59 3.81
N SER A 133 11.64 -2.33 4.52
CA SER A 133 11.31 -3.72 4.17
C SER A 133 10.66 -3.85 2.79
N THR A 134 9.87 -2.88 2.35
CA THR A 134 9.20 -2.90 1.03
C THR A 134 10.02 -2.23 -0.06
N THR A 135 10.96 -1.34 0.29
CA THR A 135 11.86 -0.70 -0.67
C THR A 135 13.12 -1.51 -0.98
N MET A 136 13.56 -2.42 -0.10
CA MET A 136 14.74 -3.27 -0.35
C MET A 136 14.68 -4.09 -1.65
N PRO A 137 13.58 -4.78 -2.01
CA PRO A 137 13.50 -5.50 -3.28
C PRO A 137 13.55 -4.56 -4.50
N ILE A 138 12.94 -3.39 -4.39
CA ILE A 138 12.97 -2.35 -5.44
C ILE A 138 14.40 -1.86 -5.65
N PHE A 139 15.13 -1.60 -4.56
CA PHE A 139 16.53 -1.22 -4.59
C PHE A 139 17.40 -2.31 -5.21
N ALA A 140 17.22 -3.57 -4.82
CA ALA A 140 17.94 -4.70 -5.40
C ALA A 140 17.70 -4.81 -6.92
N GLY A 141 16.47 -4.65 -7.38
CA GLY A 141 16.14 -4.59 -8.81
C GLY A 141 16.85 -3.43 -9.54
N GLY A 142 16.94 -2.26 -8.90
CA GLY A 142 17.69 -1.11 -9.42
C GLY A 142 19.20 -1.37 -9.53
N VAL A 143 19.80 -2.01 -8.53
CA VAL A 143 21.22 -2.42 -8.55
C VAL A 143 21.49 -3.43 -9.66
N ILE A 144 20.60 -4.41 -9.84
CA ILE A 144 20.69 -5.40 -10.92
C ILE A 144 20.64 -4.72 -12.29
N LYS A 145 19.68 -3.81 -12.50
CA LYS A 145 19.58 -3.03 -13.74
C LYS A 145 20.86 -2.23 -13.99
N TRP A 146 21.36 -1.52 -12.97
CA TRP A 146 22.60 -0.76 -13.07
C TRP A 146 23.81 -1.65 -13.43
N ALA A 147 23.91 -2.83 -12.82
CA ALA A 147 24.95 -3.79 -13.15
C ALA A 147 24.84 -4.26 -14.61
N ILE A 148 23.64 -4.65 -15.06
CA ILE A 148 23.39 -5.07 -16.45
C ILE A 148 23.75 -3.96 -17.43
N ASP A 149 23.30 -2.73 -17.20
CA ASP A 149 23.59 -1.58 -18.07
C ASP A 149 25.10 -1.32 -18.15
N LYS A 150 25.83 -1.50 -17.05
CA LYS A 150 27.28 -1.37 -16.98
C LYS A 150 28.03 -2.47 -17.73
N PHE A 151 27.58 -3.73 -17.64
CA PHE A 151 28.22 -4.87 -18.31
C PHE A 151 27.83 -5.00 -19.79
N SER A 152 26.65 -4.53 -20.18
CA SER A 152 26.11 -4.65 -21.53
C SER A 152 26.70 -3.64 -22.54
N HIS A 153 27.57 -2.71 -22.13
CA HIS A 153 28.03 -1.59 -22.96
C HIS A 153 26.91 -0.84 -23.72
N ARG A 154 25.66 -0.89 -23.23
CA ARG A 154 24.56 -0.12 -23.81
C ARG A 154 24.89 1.36 -23.65
N ARG A 155 25.14 2.04 -24.79
CA ARG A 155 25.27 3.51 -24.82
C ARG A 155 24.03 4.12 -24.16
N LYS A 156 24.22 5.27 -23.47
CA LYS A 156 23.22 6.08 -22.75
C LYS A 156 22.05 6.64 -23.62
N GLY A 157 21.55 5.86 -24.58
CA GLY A 157 20.47 6.25 -25.49
C GLY A 157 19.74 5.07 -26.13
N ALA A 158 20.06 3.82 -25.77
CA ALA A 158 19.22 2.68 -26.12
C ALA A 158 18.07 2.55 -25.11
N GLU A 159 17.16 3.52 -25.13
CA GLU A 159 15.78 3.36 -24.66
C GLU A 159 15.09 2.35 -25.59
N GLU A 160 15.52 1.08 -25.60
CA GLU A 160 14.69 0.03 -26.17
C GLU A 160 13.47 -0.09 -25.25
N GLU A 161 12.35 0.48 -25.70
CA GLU A 161 11.04 0.59 -25.03
C GLU A 161 10.47 -0.73 -24.46
N SER A 162 11.10 -1.87 -24.69
CA SER A 162 10.77 -3.14 -24.03
C SER A 162 11.92 -4.15 -24.18
N GLY A 163 13.02 -3.92 -23.47
CA GLY A 163 14.08 -4.92 -23.38
C GLY A 163 13.57 -6.25 -22.80
N PRO A 164 14.19 -7.40 -23.15
CA PRO A 164 13.76 -8.73 -22.69
C PRO A 164 13.72 -8.86 -21.16
N GLY A 165 14.60 -8.14 -20.44
CA GLY A 165 14.54 -8.07 -18.97
C GLY A 165 13.30 -7.38 -18.41
N MET A 166 12.77 -6.36 -19.10
CA MET A 166 11.53 -5.67 -18.72
C MET A 166 10.31 -6.59 -18.94
N LEU A 167 10.28 -7.31 -20.07
CA LEU A 167 9.23 -8.31 -20.38
C LEU A 167 9.24 -9.49 -19.39
N PHE A 168 10.42 -9.99 -19.02
CA PHE A 168 10.54 -11.04 -18.01
C PHE A 168 10.08 -10.54 -16.63
N SER A 169 10.45 -9.32 -16.26
CA SER A 169 10.05 -8.72 -14.98
C SER A 169 8.54 -8.48 -14.90
N SER A 170 7.90 -7.98 -15.96
CA SER A 170 6.45 -7.80 -15.99
C SER A 170 5.72 -9.15 -15.96
N GLY A 171 6.25 -10.18 -16.61
CA GLY A 171 5.76 -11.56 -16.51
C GLY A 171 5.85 -12.12 -15.09
N LEU A 172 6.95 -11.89 -14.37
CA LEU A 172 7.10 -12.28 -12.96
C LEU A 172 6.11 -11.53 -12.04
N ILE A 173 5.88 -10.24 -12.28
CA ILE A 173 4.89 -9.45 -11.51
C ILE A 173 3.48 -9.98 -11.76
N ALA A 174 3.10 -10.21 -13.03
CA ALA A 174 1.79 -10.74 -13.40
C ALA A 174 1.58 -12.16 -12.85
N GLY A 175 2.59 -13.02 -12.96
CA GLY A 175 2.56 -14.39 -12.42
C GLY A 175 2.45 -14.40 -10.90
N GLY A 176 3.17 -13.52 -10.21
CA GLY A 176 3.06 -13.36 -8.75
C GLY A 176 1.66 -12.88 -8.32
N ALA A 177 1.08 -11.93 -9.05
CA ALA A 177 -0.28 -11.45 -8.80
C ALA A 177 -1.33 -12.55 -9.01
N LEU A 178 -1.23 -13.32 -10.10
CA LEU A 178 -2.12 -14.45 -10.37
C LEU A 178 -1.95 -15.56 -9.31
N GLY A 179 -0.72 -15.90 -8.94
CA GLY A 179 -0.45 -16.89 -7.89
C GLY A 179 -1.01 -16.46 -6.53
N GLY A 180 -0.84 -15.19 -6.15
CA GLY A 180 -1.42 -14.63 -4.93
C GLY A 180 -2.95 -14.63 -4.96
N LEU A 181 -3.58 -14.33 -6.10
CA LEU A 181 -5.02 -14.41 -6.26
C LEU A 181 -5.53 -15.85 -6.14
N THR A 182 -4.87 -16.80 -6.80
CA THR A 182 -5.20 -18.23 -6.67
C THR A 182 -5.09 -18.69 -5.22
N PHE A 183 -4.02 -18.30 -4.51
CA PHE A 183 -3.85 -18.61 -3.10
C PHE A 183 -4.95 -18.00 -2.21
N ALA A 184 -5.33 -16.75 -2.45
CA ALA A 184 -6.40 -16.08 -1.73
C ALA A 184 -7.76 -16.76 -1.95
N ILE A 185 -8.05 -17.21 -3.17
CA ILE A 185 -9.27 -17.98 -3.48
C ILE A 185 -9.26 -19.31 -2.72
N LEU A 186 -8.15 -20.06 -2.75
CA LEU A 186 -8.03 -21.34 -2.05
C LEU A 186 -8.25 -21.20 -0.54
N THR A 187 -7.64 -20.17 0.06
CA THR A 187 -7.79 -19.86 1.49
C THR A 187 -9.22 -19.43 1.82
N GLY A 188 -9.86 -18.65 0.94
CA GLY A 188 -11.24 -18.19 1.13
C GLY A 188 -12.29 -19.31 1.10
N PHE A 189 -11.98 -20.46 0.51
CA PHE A 189 -12.83 -21.65 0.51
C PHE A 189 -12.36 -22.73 1.51
N GLU A 190 -11.41 -22.42 2.40
CA GLU A 190 -10.83 -23.36 3.38
C GLU A 190 -10.19 -24.62 2.74
N LEU A 191 -9.81 -24.56 1.45
CA LEU A 191 -9.10 -25.64 0.77
C LEU A 191 -7.58 -25.58 0.98
N ASP A 192 -7.08 -24.53 1.66
CA ASP A 192 -5.65 -24.34 1.90
C ASP A 192 -5.04 -25.48 2.72
N GLU A 193 -5.75 -26.02 3.72
CA GLU A 193 -5.28 -27.16 4.50
C GLU A 193 -5.20 -28.47 3.67
N MET A 194 -6.13 -28.67 2.73
CA MET A 194 -6.15 -29.86 1.86
C MET A 194 -5.11 -29.79 0.73
N LEU A 195 -4.78 -28.59 0.27
CA LEU A 195 -3.83 -28.30 -0.82
C LEU A 195 -2.51 -27.66 -0.32
N ALA A 196 -2.18 -27.78 0.97
CA ALA A 196 -0.93 -27.30 1.57
C ALA A 196 0.30 -28.09 1.07
N VAL A 197 0.53 -28.15 -0.25
CA VAL A 197 1.66 -28.83 -0.88
C VAL A 197 2.98 -28.21 -0.41
N GLY A 198 3.03 -26.89 -0.20
CA GLY A 198 4.23 -26.18 0.27
C GLY A 198 4.76 -26.72 1.61
N PRO A 199 4.05 -26.54 2.74
CA PRO A 199 4.48 -27.04 4.04
C PRO A 199 4.62 -28.57 4.09
N ARG A 200 3.79 -29.29 3.32
CA ARG A 200 3.74 -30.76 3.33
C ARG A 200 4.84 -31.42 2.51
N TRP A 201 5.38 -30.78 1.46
CA TRP A 201 6.55 -31.25 0.69
C TRP A 201 7.87 -30.64 1.14
N LEU A 202 7.90 -29.35 1.51
CA LEU A 202 9.12 -28.64 1.90
C LEU A 202 9.38 -28.67 3.41
N GLY A 203 8.42 -29.13 4.23
CA GLY A 203 8.58 -29.23 5.68
C GLY A 203 9.05 -27.90 6.32
N GLY A 204 9.95 -27.99 7.29
CA GLY A 204 10.56 -26.82 7.95
C GLY A 204 11.43 -25.93 7.05
N LEU A 205 11.71 -26.33 5.80
CA LEU A 205 12.40 -25.44 4.85
C LEU A 205 11.50 -24.32 4.34
N ALA A 206 10.18 -24.54 4.28
CA ALA A 206 9.22 -23.52 3.86
C ALA A 206 9.13 -22.36 4.85
N ASP A 207 9.36 -22.64 6.14
CA ASP A 207 9.30 -21.66 7.23
C ASP A 207 10.65 -20.93 7.43
N SER A 208 11.72 -21.45 6.82
CA SER A 208 13.05 -20.87 6.93
C SER A 208 13.20 -19.63 6.05
N SER A 209 13.46 -18.46 6.67
CA SER A 209 13.63 -17.19 5.93
C SER A 209 14.77 -17.25 4.89
N TRP A 210 15.75 -18.14 5.10
CA TRP A 210 16.88 -18.35 4.18
C TRP A 210 16.45 -18.97 2.84
N PHE A 211 15.42 -19.82 2.83
CA PHE A 211 14.91 -20.43 1.61
C PHE A 211 14.28 -19.39 0.67
N GLY A 212 13.54 -18.43 1.22
CA GLY A 212 13.00 -17.29 0.48
C GLY A 212 14.09 -16.42 -0.13
N ILE A 213 15.17 -16.16 0.62
CA ILE A 213 16.34 -15.41 0.12
C ILE A 213 17.02 -16.17 -1.03
N LEU A 214 17.15 -17.49 -0.93
CA LEU A 214 17.77 -18.32 -1.96
C LEU A 214 16.94 -18.32 -3.25
N ILE A 215 15.61 -18.47 -3.16
CA ILE A 215 14.71 -18.37 -4.32
C ILE A 215 14.80 -16.97 -4.95
N PHE A 216 14.78 -15.91 -4.13
CA PHE A 216 14.89 -14.54 -4.61
C PHE A 216 16.22 -14.31 -5.34
N ALA A 217 17.34 -14.77 -4.78
CA ALA A 217 18.65 -14.72 -5.42
C ALA A 217 18.68 -15.53 -6.73
N GLY A 218 18.04 -16.69 -6.76
CA GLY A 218 17.89 -17.52 -7.97
C GLY A 218 17.12 -16.79 -9.07
N LEU A 219 16.00 -16.15 -8.75
CA LEU A 219 15.23 -15.33 -9.69
C LEU A 219 16.02 -14.13 -10.20
N CYS A 220 16.76 -13.44 -9.32
CA CYS A 220 17.66 -12.36 -9.71
C CYS A 220 18.75 -12.84 -10.67
N ALA A 221 19.37 -13.99 -10.40
CA ALA A 221 20.39 -14.58 -11.26
C ALA A 221 19.82 -15.01 -12.62
N LEU A 222 18.60 -15.56 -12.66
CA LEU A 222 17.90 -15.88 -13.91
C LEU A 222 17.61 -14.62 -14.72
N LEU A 223 17.15 -13.54 -14.08
CA LEU A 223 16.92 -12.26 -14.73
C LEU A 223 18.21 -11.69 -15.34
N VAL A 224 19.32 -11.72 -14.61
CA VAL A 224 20.63 -11.31 -15.12
C VAL A 224 21.06 -12.19 -16.30
N ARG A 225 20.88 -13.52 -16.20
CA ARG A 225 21.22 -14.44 -17.29
C ARG A 225 20.38 -14.21 -18.54
N THR A 226 19.07 -14.00 -18.41
CA THR A 226 18.18 -13.75 -19.55
C THR A 226 18.44 -12.38 -20.17
N ALA A 227 18.79 -11.38 -19.37
CA ALA A 227 19.19 -10.06 -19.85
C ALA A 227 20.53 -10.09 -20.60
N LEU A 228 21.50 -10.90 -20.14
CA LEU A 228 22.85 -10.97 -20.73
C LEU A 228 22.95 -11.92 -21.93
N LYS A 229 22.34 -13.12 -21.89
CA LYS A 229 22.46 -14.14 -22.95
C LYS A 229 22.03 -13.65 -24.33
N ARG A 230 21.09 -12.71 -24.41
CA ARG A 230 20.60 -12.19 -25.69
C ARG A 230 21.43 -11.05 -26.27
N ILE A 231 22.44 -10.58 -25.52
CA ILE A 231 23.45 -9.65 -26.03
C ILE A 231 24.48 -10.41 -26.89
N GLU A 232 24.78 -11.67 -26.54
CA GLU A 232 25.71 -12.52 -27.30
C GLU A 232 25.14 -13.05 -28.61
N GLU A 233 23.82 -12.99 -28.80
CA GLU A 233 23.12 -13.47 -30.00
C GLU A 233 22.91 -12.38 -31.06
N LYS A 234 23.37 -11.15 -30.82
CA LYS A 234 23.33 -9.99 -31.74
C LYS A 234 24.74 -9.57 -32.13
#